data_AF-A0AAN9AJ56-F1
#
_entry.id   AF-A0AAN9AJ56-F1
#
_cell.length_a   1.000
_cell.length_b   1.000
_cell.length_c   1.000
_cell.angle_alpha   90.00
_cell.angle_beta   90.00
_cell.angle_gamma   90.00
#
_symmetry.space_group_name_H-M   'P 1'
#
loop_
_entity.id
_entity.type
_entity.pdbx_description
1 polymer ?
#
loop_
_entity_poly.entity_id
_entity_poly.type
_entity_poly.pdbx_seq_one_letter_code
_entity_poly.pdbx_strand_id
1 'polypeptide(L)'
;MALPTAPKYWTNRKGLYEQAIVRHRNYENDFRQKWTETADYFQKNNVQAAKQAEWGSGLTSRSHQKKSTNIFQDSCEREIKAMKLKRRQERLKELLLGESKQYEAELKGFSNENYQRREEMKDRAEGLKSAREEKRKQIAEEKLYEHWQQNNPDIRQVHSELLKEHVVGHWSEQQEEAKLRAEQERREKEKIESQMERERRSALELDRQKEEERLRKEYQLKEHLRQQILELKHRETEAQELKHQLDLLMQQQWQMERVEAERAAKEEQRKKKDIGRALLRQHKTQMMHKSKLIQQDLEQDRHLLEEMINKEEEEITLQSARREKARADAHWMKQVIEDQLRLEKAREAEMDNLFQDEAARMWQQREGEWEKERKARQRLMDEVLEGRQEQIANKLEEVKRRQQESLERREELLRELEIASQLTRREQEKAQKDQEVFKHDLKEQVEERNHLERMTQLNLQQEEAEEQEADVEYQDFLRLETDRLRQRGYTPRFPGKKQAWS
;
A
#
# COMPACT_ATOMS: atom_id res chain seq x y z
N MET A 1 -184.95 -23.53 144.09
CA MET A 1 -185.22 -24.96 143.81
C MET A 1 -184.02 -25.66 143.14
N ALA A 2 -184.20 -26.79 142.40
CA ALA A 2 -183.55 -27.06 141.09
C ALA A 2 -183.11 -25.74 140.49
N LEU A 3 -184.07 -24.83 140.62
CA LEU A 3 -184.10 -23.48 140.15
C LEU A 3 -183.43 -22.47 141.10
N PRO A 4 -182.15 -22.09 140.88
CA PRO A 4 -181.54 -20.77 141.07
C PRO A 4 -181.96 -19.62 140.26
N THR A 5 -183.26 -19.49 140.29
CA THR A 5 -183.78 -18.18 140.61
C THR A 5 -182.84 -17.42 141.65
N ALA A 6 -181.78 -16.67 141.26
CA ALA A 6 -180.88 -15.75 142.03
C ALA A 6 -180.99 -14.30 141.44
N PRO A 7 -181.19 -13.23 142.22
CA PRO A 7 -182.11 -12.13 141.83
C PRO A 7 -181.62 -11.03 140.87
N LYS A 8 -182.63 -10.39 140.28
CA LYS A 8 -182.55 -9.40 139.19
C LYS A 8 -182.04 -8.01 139.56
N TYR A 9 -182.46 -7.42 140.66
CA TYR A 9 -182.49 -5.95 140.76
C TYR A 9 -181.13 -5.27 141.02
N TRP A 10 -180.02 -5.99 141.18
CA TRP A 10 -178.71 -5.33 141.37
C TRP A 10 -177.62 -5.70 140.37
N THR A 11 -178.00 -6.16 139.20
CA THR A 11 -177.22 -5.96 137.96
C THR A 11 -176.60 -4.55 137.84
N ASN A 12 -177.18 -3.51 138.46
CA ASN A 12 -176.62 -2.16 138.48
C ASN A 12 -175.36 -1.94 139.37
N ARG A 13 -174.96 -2.81 140.32
CA ARG A 13 -173.73 -2.59 141.15
C ARG A 13 -172.49 -3.03 140.39
N LYS A 14 -172.63 -4.08 139.57
CA LYS A 14 -171.56 -4.72 138.81
C LYS A 14 -170.94 -3.78 137.76
N GLY A 15 -171.76 -2.97 137.08
CA GLY A 15 -171.30 -1.98 136.10
C GLY A 15 -170.45 -0.85 136.69
N LEU A 16 -170.68 -0.48 137.95
CA LEU A 16 -169.81 0.45 138.70
C LEU A 16 -168.46 -0.18 139.04
N TYR A 17 -168.41 -1.46 139.43
CA TYR A 17 -167.14 -2.17 139.70
C TYR A 17 -166.32 -2.42 138.42
N GLU A 18 -166.97 -2.75 137.30
CA GLU A 18 -166.30 -2.88 136.00
C GLU A 18 -165.73 -1.55 135.51
N GLN A 19 -166.47 -0.44 135.68
CA GLN A 19 -165.93 0.89 135.37
C GLN A 19 -164.74 1.25 136.27
N ALA A 20 -164.68 0.80 137.53
CA ALA A 20 -163.52 0.98 138.40
C ALA A 20 -162.29 0.19 137.92
N ILE A 21 -162.50 -1.05 137.45
CA ILE A 21 -161.43 -1.93 136.92
C ILE A 21 -160.83 -1.36 135.63
N VAL A 22 -161.66 -0.84 134.70
CA VAL A 22 -161.17 -0.25 133.44
C VAL A 22 -160.35 1.02 133.70
N ARG A 23 -160.78 1.85 134.65
CA ARG A 23 -160.00 3.03 135.06
C ARG A 23 -158.67 2.64 135.70
N HIS A 24 -158.64 1.60 136.52
CA HIS A 24 -157.40 1.14 137.14
C HIS A 24 -156.39 0.62 136.10
N ARG A 25 -156.84 -0.18 135.12
CA ARG A 25 -156.01 -0.70 134.03
C ARG A 25 -155.42 0.40 133.14
N ASN A 26 -156.21 1.41 132.78
CA ASN A 26 -155.72 2.52 131.97
C ASN A 26 -154.66 3.33 132.73
N TYR A 27 -154.86 3.56 134.03
CA TYR A 27 -153.88 4.23 134.89
C TYR A 27 -152.55 3.47 134.99
N GLU A 28 -152.59 2.14 135.10
CA GLU A 28 -151.37 1.31 135.12
C GLU A 28 -150.61 1.32 133.79
N ASN A 29 -151.31 1.34 132.65
CA ASN A 29 -150.66 1.42 131.33
C ASN A 29 -149.97 2.76 131.11
N ASP A 30 -150.63 3.87 131.48
CA ASP A 30 -150.02 5.19 131.46
C ASP A 30 -148.83 5.28 132.42
N PHE A 31 -148.93 4.63 133.59
CA PHE A 31 -147.82 4.54 134.56
C PHE A 31 -146.61 3.83 133.97
N ARG A 32 -146.83 2.74 133.21
CA ARG A 32 -145.76 2.00 132.52
C ARG A 32 -145.15 2.78 131.37
N GLN A 33 -145.96 3.42 130.50
CA GLN A 33 -145.43 4.25 129.40
C GLN A 33 -144.59 5.41 129.95
N LYS A 34 -145.05 6.07 131.01
CA LYS A 34 -144.28 7.12 131.69
C LYS A 34 -142.99 6.59 132.29
N TRP A 35 -143.01 5.41 132.92
CA TRP A 35 -141.81 4.76 133.46
C TRP A 35 -140.80 4.37 132.38
N THR A 36 -141.26 3.90 131.22
CA THR A 36 -140.38 3.55 130.10
C THR A 36 -139.80 4.78 129.41
N GLU A 37 -140.60 5.83 129.18
CA GLU A 37 -140.11 7.09 128.61
C GLU A 37 -139.13 7.80 129.55
N THR A 38 -139.38 7.76 130.87
CA THR A 38 -138.43 8.27 131.86
C THR A 38 -137.16 7.42 131.92
N ALA A 39 -137.25 6.09 131.86
CA ALA A 39 -136.08 5.22 131.79
C ALA A 39 -135.22 5.49 130.54
N ASP A 40 -135.83 5.64 129.36
CA ASP A 40 -135.14 5.96 128.10
C ASP A 40 -134.53 7.37 128.13
N TYR A 41 -135.21 8.32 128.77
CA TYR A 41 -134.67 9.65 129.05
C TYR A 41 -133.45 9.55 129.95
N PHE A 42 -133.50 8.81 131.07
CA PHE A 42 -132.36 8.63 131.97
C PHE A 42 -131.22 7.81 131.34
N GLN A 43 -131.48 6.87 130.43
CA GLN A 43 -130.41 6.19 129.67
C GLN A 43 -129.73 7.14 128.68
N LYS A 44 -130.49 7.89 127.87
CA LYS A 44 -129.91 8.90 126.95
C LYS A 44 -129.18 9.99 127.72
N ASN A 45 -129.72 10.40 128.87
CA ASN A 45 -129.11 11.40 129.74
C ASN A 45 -127.92 10.83 130.52
N ASN A 46 -127.86 9.53 130.85
CA ASN A 46 -126.66 8.89 131.42
C ASN A 46 -125.54 8.75 130.38
N VAL A 47 -125.86 8.45 129.12
CA VAL A 47 -124.86 8.46 128.04
C VAL A 47 -124.37 9.88 127.76
N GLN A 48 -125.28 10.86 127.76
CA GLN A 48 -124.93 12.27 127.66
C GLN A 48 -124.15 12.78 128.87
N ALA A 49 -124.50 12.37 130.10
CA ALA A 49 -123.82 12.74 131.35
C ALA A 49 -122.48 12.04 131.52
N ALA A 50 -122.31 10.79 131.06
CA ALA A 50 -121.02 10.11 131.02
C ALA A 50 -120.08 10.78 130.00
N LYS A 51 -120.61 11.19 128.84
CA LYS A 51 -119.86 11.99 127.86
C LYS A 51 -119.58 13.41 128.36
N GLN A 52 -120.52 14.03 129.06
CA GLN A 52 -120.28 15.29 129.76
C GLN A 52 -119.35 15.15 130.97
N ALA A 53 -119.25 13.98 131.62
CA ALA A 53 -118.27 13.72 132.69
C ALA A 53 -116.86 13.54 132.13
N GLU A 54 -116.74 12.92 130.95
CA GLU A 54 -115.52 12.92 130.12
C GLU A 54 -115.14 14.35 129.68
N TRP A 55 -116.14 15.16 129.29
CA TRP A 55 -115.92 16.50 128.72
C TRP A 55 -115.92 17.64 129.74
N GLY A 56 -116.38 17.40 130.98
CA GLY A 56 -116.68 18.44 131.96
C GLY A 56 -115.92 18.37 133.28
N SER A 57 -115.29 17.25 133.64
CA SER A 57 -114.49 17.19 134.88
C SER A 57 -113.06 17.70 134.65
N GLY A 58 -112.61 18.67 135.47
CA GLY A 58 -111.31 19.33 135.38
C GLY A 58 -110.07 18.43 135.57
N LEU A 59 -110.22 17.10 135.59
CA LEU A 59 -109.11 16.14 135.54
C LEU A 59 -108.65 15.81 134.11
N THR A 60 -109.49 15.99 133.08
CA THR A 60 -109.11 15.66 131.70
C THR A 60 -108.20 16.73 131.09
N SER A 61 -108.40 18.01 131.42
CA SER A 61 -107.57 19.12 130.94
C SER A 61 -106.14 19.08 131.51
N ARG A 62 -105.96 18.69 132.78
CA ARG A 62 -104.64 18.66 133.44
C ARG A 62 -103.80 17.41 133.10
N SER A 63 -104.43 16.27 132.80
CA SER A 63 -103.70 15.08 132.32
C SER A 63 -103.29 15.22 130.84
N HIS A 64 -104.11 15.90 130.04
CA HIS A 64 -103.78 16.21 128.65
C HIS A 64 -102.68 17.28 128.56
N GLN A 65 -102.66 18.27 129.45
CA GLN A 65 -101.54 19.21 129.51
C GLN A 65 -100.22 18.56 129.92
N LYS A 66 -100.19 17.61 130.89
CA LYS A 66 -98.95 16.91 131.26
C LYS A 66 -98.48 15.89 130.22
N LYS A 67 -99.40 15.21 129.53
CA LYS A 67 -99.05 14.37 128.38
C LYS A 67 -98.62 15.21 127.18
N SER A 68 -99.25 16.35 126.92
CA SER A 68 -98.85 17.23 125.83
C SER A 68 -97.48 17.85 126.08
N THR A 69 -97.14 18.25 127.31
CA THR A 69 -95.80 18.78 127.62
C THR A 69 -94.70 17.73 127.53
N ASN A 70 -94.94 16.48 127.96
CA ASN A 70 -93.94 15.41 127.85
C ASN A 70 -93.80 14.89 126.41
N ILE A 71 -94.92 14.77 125.68
CA ILE A 71 -94.90 14.48 124.24
C ILE A 71 -94.21 15.61 123.48
N PHE A 72 -94.38 16.86 123.90
CA PHE A 72 -93.74 18.03 123.29
C PHE A 72 -92.24 18.13 123.61
N GLN A 73 -91.80 17.75 124.82
CA GLN A 73 -90.38 17.65 125.16
C GLN A 73 -89.70 16.50 124.41
N ASP A 74 -90.33 15.32 124.36
CA ASP A 74 -89.83 14.18 123.56
C ASP A 74 -89.88 14.48 122.05
N SER A 75 -90.89 15.22 121.57
CA SER A 75 -90.94 15.67 120.17
C SER A 75 -89.85 16.70 119.90
N CYS A 76 -89.61 17.66 120.80
CA CYS A 76 -88.52 18.62 120.69
C CYS A 76 -87.15 17.94 120.66
N GLU A 77 -86.89 16.94 121.52
CA GLU A 77 -85.62 16.21 121.50
C GLU A 77 -85.46 15.34 120.24
N ARG A 78 -86.53 14.70 119.78
CA ARG A 78 -86.55 13.99 118.48
C ARG A 78 -86.36 14.96 117.33
N GLU A 79 -86.92 16.15 117.39
CA GLU A 79 -86.76 17.20 116.39
C GLU A 79 -85.34 17.77 116.39
N ILE A 80 -84.71 17.96 117.54
CA ILE A 80 -83.31 18.40 117.62
C ILE A 80 -82.36 17.31 117.09
N LYS A 81 -82.60 16.03 117.44
CA LYS A 81 -81.85 14.89 116.89
C LYS A 81 -82.10 14.73 115.39
N ALA A 82 -83.35 14.91 114.93
CA ALA A 82 -83.71 14.89 113.52
C ALA A 82 -83.12 16.09 112.76
N MET A 83 -83.01 17.27 113.37
CA MET A 83 -82.38 18.45 112.77
C MET A 83 -80.86 18.27 112.66
N LYS A 84 -80.21 17.67 113.66
CA LYS A 84 -78.79 17.31 113.57
C LYS A 84 -78.55 16.21 112.53
N LEU A 85 -79.44 15.22 112.45
CA LEU A 85 -79.40 14.17 111.43
C LEU A 85 -79.65 14.74 110.02
N LYS A 86 -80.64 15.64 109.86
CA LYS A 86 -80.94 16.34 108.61
C LYS A 86 -79.78 17.23 108.19
N ARG A 87 -79.16 18.00 109.08
CA ARG A 87 -77.96 18.79 108.77
C ARG A 87 -76.78 17.91 108.33
N ARG A 88 -76.61 16.73 108.94
CA ARG A 88 -75.59 15.76 108.54
C ARG A 88 -75.94 15.11 107.19
N GLN A 89 -77.21 14.78 106.96
CA GLN A 89 -77.72 14.26 105.68
C GLN A 89 -77.62 15.30 104.57
N GLU A 90 -77.88 16.58 104.85
CA GLU A 90 -77.74 17.70 103.92
C GLU A 90 -76.28 17.92 103.55
N ARG A 91 -75.35 17.93 104.54
CA ARG A 91 -73.91 17.97 104.24
C ARG A 91 -73.44 16.77 103.43
N LEU A 92 -73.91 15.57 103.76
CA LEU A 92 -73.58 14.36 102.99
C LEU A 92 -74.18 14.44 101.58
N LYS A 93 -75.40 14.95 101.45
CA LYS A 93 -76.07 15.15 100.16
C LYS A 93 -75.37 16.22 99.33
N GLU A 94 -74.86 17.29 99.94
CA GLU A 94 -74.05 18.31 99.27
C GLU A 94 -72.72 17.73 98.78
N LEU A 95 -72.04 16.92 99.59
CA LEU A 95 -70.82 16.21 99.17
C LEU A 95 -71.10 15.23 98.03
N LEU A 96 -72.12 14.37 98.16
CA LEU A 96 -72.51 13.42 97.12
C LEU A 96 -73.02 14.10 95.85
N LEU A 97 -73.71 15.25 95.96
CA LEU A 97 -74.08 16.07 94.80
C LEU A 97 -72.86 16.74 94.18
N GLY A 98 -71.87 17.14 94.97
CA GLY A 98 -70.59 17.67 94.50
C GLY A 98 -69.83 16.63 93.68
N GLU A 99 -69.65 15.43 94.23
CA GLU A 99 -69.02 14.29 93.55
C GLU A 99 -69.84 13.87 92.33
N SER A 100 -71.17 13.75 92.45
CA SER A 100 -72.03 13.40 91.31
C SER A 100 -71.99 14.46 90.20
N LYS A 101 -71.85 15.76 90.53
CA LYS A 101 -71.67 16.82 89.53
C LYS A 101 -70.29 16.80 88.91
N GLN A 102 -69.25 16.47 89.67
CA GLN A 102 -67.90 16.28 89.14
C GLN A 102 -67.87 15.10 88.17
N TYR A 103 -68.41 13.94 88.55
CA TYR A 103 -68.52 12.79 87.66
C TYR A 103 -69.46 13.03 86.47
N GLU A 104 -70.59 13.74 86.65
CA GLU A 104 -71.42 14.17 85.50
C GLU A 104 -70.66 15.12 84.57
N ALA A 105 -69.86 16.04 85.10
CA ALA A 105 -69.07 16.96 84.29
C ALA A 105 -67.94 16.24 83.55
N GLU A 106 -67.29 15.26 84.18
CA GLU A 106 -66.31 14.39 83.52
C GLU A 106 -66.98 13.54 82.43
N LEU A 107 -68.13 12.90 82.71
CA LEU A 107 -68.89 12.14 81.72
C LEU A 107 -69.42 13.01 80.56
N LYS A 108 -69.85 14.26 80.85
CA LYS A 108 -70.26 15.23 79.82
C LYS A 108 -69.05 15.78 79.04
N GLY A 109 -67.88 15.91 79.67
CA GLY A 109 -66.60 16.24 79.03
C GLY A 109 -66.17 15.20 78.01
N PHE A 110 -66.28 13.91 78.35
CA PHE A 110 -66.04 12.80 77.41
C PHE A 110 -67.12 12.65 76.31
N SER A 111 -68.30 13.27 76.47
CA SER A 111 -69.35 13.28 75.45
C SER A 111 -69.11 14.32 74.36
N ASN A 112 -68.62 15.51 74.72
CA ASN A 112 -68.35 16.60 73.77
C ASN A 112 -67.12 16.31 72.88
N GLU A 113 -66.07 15.66 73.40
CA GLU A 113 -64.92 15.24 72.59
C GLU A 113 -65.30 14.17 71.55
N ASN A 114 -66.24 13.27 71.86
CA ASN A 114 -66.69 12.27 70.90
C ASN A 114 -67.55 12.87 69.77
N TYR A 115 -68.35 13.89 70.06
CA TYR A 115 -69.15 14.59 69.04
C TYR A 115 -68.28 15.50 68.16
N GLN A 116 -67.33 16.23 68.75
CA GLN A 116 -66.34 17.04 68.02
C GLN A 116 -65.40 16.16 67.18
N ARG A 117 -64.92 15.02 67.71
CA ARG A 117 -64.13 14.05 66.93
C ARG A 117 -64.93 13.43 65.78
N ARG A 118 -66.25 13.28 65.93
CA ARG A 118 -67.13 12.80 64.85
C ARG A 118 -67.34 13.85 63.76
N GLU A 119 -67.55 15.10 64.15
CA GLU A 119 -67.63 16.24 63.22
C GLU A 119 -66.28 16.47 62.54
N GLU A 120 -65.15 16.46 63.24
CA GLU A 120 -63.81 16.53 62.64
C GLU A 120 -63.55 15.36 61.68
N MET A 121 -64.01 14.15 62.00
CA MET A 121 -63.92 13.01 61.06
C MET A 121 -64.84 13.18 59.85
N LYS A 122 -66.02 13.81 60.00
CA LYS A 122 -66.88 14.16 58.88
C LYS A 122 -66.24 15.26 58.04
N ASP A 123 -65.76 16.35 58.62
CA ASP A 123 -65.08 17.45 57.93
C ASP A 123 -63.83 16.96 57.19
N ARG A 124 -63.05 16.05 57.80
CA ARG A 124 -61.92 15.41 57.11
C ARG A 124 -62.38 14.48 55.99
N ALA A 125 -63.46 13.72 56.18
CA ALA A 125 -64.00 12.86 55.13
C ALA A 125 -64.60 13.68 53.97
N GLU A 126 -65.28 14.79 54.27
CA GLU A 126 -65.81 15.75 53.31
C GLU A 126 -64.67 16.48 52.59
N GLY A 127 -63.62 16.89 53.30
CA GLY A 127 -62.41 17.46 52.70
C GLY A 127 -61.70 16.47 51.76
N LEU A 128 -61.55 15.21 52.15
CA LEU A 128 -61.02 14.16 51.27
C LEU A 128 -61.94 13.86 50.08
N LYS A 129 -63.26 13.93 50.27
CA LYS A 129 -64.25 13.75 49.20
C LYS A 129 -64.20 14.91 48.21
N SER A 130 -64.10 16.15 48.68
CA SER A 130 -63.94 17.34 47.86
C SER A 130 -62.62 17.33 47.10
N ALA A 131 -61.49 17.00 47.74
CA ALA A 131 -60.20 16.89 47.06
C ALA A 131 -60.15 15.75 46.02
N ARG A 132 -60.83 14.63 46.28
CA ARG A 132 -60.99 13.55 45.29
C ARG A 132 -61.88 13.99 44.13
N GLU A 133 -62.92 14.76 44.40
CA GLU A 133 -63.82 15.29 43.37
C GLU A 133 -63.13 16.39 42.54
N GLU A 134 -62.30 17.23 43.15
CA GLU A 134 -61.46 18.21 42.45
C GLU A 134 -60.43 17.53 41.54
N LYS A 135 -59.71 16.51 42.03
CA LYS A 135 -58.80 15.71 41.19
C LYS A 135 -59.55 15.01 40.06
N ARG A 136 -60.74 14.48 40.33
CA ARG A 136 -61.59 13.88 39.29
C ARG A 136 -61.99 14.92 38.25
N LYS A 137 -62.35 16.13 38.67
CA LYS A 137 -62.67 17.25 37.77
C LYS A 137 -61.47 17.66 36.93
N GLN A 138 -60.28 17.82 37.53
CA GLN A 138 -59.04 18.13 36.80
C GLN A 138 -58.70 17.06 35.76
N ILE A 139 -58.75 15.77 36.14
CA ILE A 139 -58.53 14.66 35.20
C ILE A 139 -59.60 14.66 34.11
N ALA A 140 -60.87 14.94 34.46
CA ALA A 140 -61.94 15.04 33.48
C ALA A 140 -61.69 16.20 32.51
N GLU A 141 -61.26 17.37 33.00
CA GLU A 141 -60.91 18.54 32.20
C GLU A 141 -59.71 18.28 31.27
N GLU A 142 -58.65 17.66 31.77
CA GLU A 142 -57.48 17.23 30.98
C GLU A 142 -57.89 16.24 29.89
N LYS A 143 -58.69 15.22 30.24
CA LYS A 143 -59.17 14.24 29.27
C LYS A 143 -60.12 14.87 28.25
N LEU A 144 -60.95 15.83 28.67
CA LEU A 144 -61.81 16.60 27.77
C LEU A 144 -60.96 17.44 26.81
N TYR A 145 -59.87 18.03 27.30
CA TYR A 145 -58.92 18.83 26.54
C TYR A 145 -58.13 17.98 25.54
N GLU A 146 -57.56 16.84 25.96
CA GLU A 146 -56.90 15.88 25.08
C GLU A 146 -57.88 15.38 24.00
N HIS A 147 -59.11 15.03 24.39
CA HIS A 147 -60.14 14.60 23.46
C HIS A 147 -60.53 15.71 22.47
N TRP A 148 -60.62 16.96 22.93
CA TRP A 148 -60.82 18.11 22.06
C TRP A 148 -59.63 18.30 21.11
N GLN A 149 -58.40 18.25 21.60
CA GLN A 149 -57.18 18.39 20.81
C GLN A 149 -57.05 17.33 19.72
N GLN A 150 -57.37 16.07 20.04
CA GLN A 150 -57.32 14.95 19.09
C GLN A 150 -58.45 14.98 18.06
N ASN A 151 -59.63 15.49 18.43
CA ASN A 151 -60.79 15.50 17.54
C ASN A 151 -61.00 16.83 16.80
N ASN A 152 -60.35 17.91 17.22
CA ASN A 152 -60.42 19.18 16.53
C ASN A 152 -59.74 19.07 15.14
N PRO A 153 -60.45 19.35 14.03
CA PRO A 153 -59.88 19.25 12.70
C PRO A 153 -58.71 20.24 12.47
N ASP A 154 -58.76 21.43 13.06
CA ASP A 154 -57.76 22.48 12.85
C ASP A 154 -56.42 22.09 13.48
N ILE A 155 -56.43 21.51 14.68
CA ILE A 155 -55.22 21.04 15.36
C ILE A 155 -54.60 19.83 14.64
N ARG A 156 -55.42 18.94 14.09
CA ARG A 156 -54.94 17.81 13.26
C ARG A 156 -54.28 18.28 11.97
N GLN A 157 -54.78 19.35 11.36
CA GLN A 157 -54.15 19.98 10.20
C GLN A 157 -52.78 20.54 10.56
N VAL A 158 -52.67 21.30 11.66
CA VAL A 158 -51.40 21.86 12.14
C VAL A 158 -50.36 20.77 12.45
N HIS A 159 -50.74 19.67 13.12
CA HIS A 159 -49.83 18.54 13.34
C HIS A 159 -49.37 17.88 12.03
N SER A 160 -50.27 17.77 11.05
CA SER A 160 -49.94 17.23 9.73
C SER A 160 -49.01 18.14 8.96
N GLU A 161 -49.16 19.46 9.10
CA GLU A 161 -48.27 20.48 8.51
C GLU A 161 -46.89 20.43 9.15
N LEU A 162 -46.79 20.42 10.48
CA LEU A 162 -45.51 20.25 11.20
C LEU A 162 -44.79 18.95 10.80
N LEU A 163 -45.52 17.84 10.66
CA LEU A 163 -44.94 16.58 10.21
C LEU A 163 -44.43 16.68 8.77
N LYS A 164 -45.17 17.35 7.88
CA LYS A 164 -44.73 17.59 6.50
C LYS A 164 -43.48 18.47 6.46
N GLU A 165 -43.44 19.55 7.24
CA GLU A 165 -42.27 20.43 7.35
C GLU A 165 -41.03 19.66 7.83
N HIS A 166 -41.19 18.81 8.84
CA HIS A 166 -40.12 17.95 9.35
C HIS A 166 -39.61 16.94 8.30
N VAL A 167 -40.52 16.26 7.59
CA VAL A 167 -40.14 15.31 6.52
C VAL A 167 -39.48 16.04 5.34
N VAL A 168 -39.99 17.21 4.95
CA VAL A 168 -39.39 18.05 3.90
C VAL A 168 -38.01 18.55 4.33
N GLY A 169 -37.83 18.94 5.59
CA GLY A 169 -36.54 19.33 6.16
C GLY A 169 -35.51 18.21 6.15
N HIS A 170 -35.86 17.00 6.60
CA HIS A 170 -34.94 15.87 6.51
C HIS A 170 -34.66 15.41 5.08
N TRP A 171 -35.64 15.50 4.18
CA TRP A 171 -35.41 15.17 2.78
C TRP A 171 -34.49 16.19 2.09
N SER A 172 -34.58 17.47 2.44
CA SER A 172 -33.65 18.49 1.95
C SER A 172 -32.24 18.30 2.53
N GLU A 173 -32.11 17.97 3.82
CA GLU A 173 -30.83 17.57 4.43
C GLU A 173 -30.21 16.36 3.72
N GLN A 174 -31.01 15.32 3.45
CA GLN A 174 -30.56 14.12 2.74
C GLN A 174 -30.13 14.43 1.29
N GLN A 175 -30.83 15.33 0.60
CA GLN A 175 -30.41 15.80 -0.72
C GLN A 175 -29.09 16.57 -0.67
N GLU A 176 -28.90 17.45 0.31
CA GLU A 176 -27.65 18.19 0.48
C GLU A 176 -26.49 17.25 0.83
N GLU A 177 -26.71 16.25 1.70
CA GLU A 177 -25.71 15.21 1.96
C GLU A 177 -25.35 14.41 0.70
N ALA A 178 -26.33 14.01 -0.10
CA ALA A 178 -26.09 13.28 -1.34
C ALA A 178 -25.28 14.11 -2.34
N LYS A 179 -25.58 15.41 -2.46
CA LYS A 179 -24.78 16.35 -3.29
C LYS A 179 -23.35 16.47 -2.78
N LEU A 180 -23.16 16.62 -1.47
CA LEU A 180 -21.82 16.72 -0.86
C LEU A 180 -21.00 15.44 -1.08
N ARG A 181 -21.60 14.26 -0.93
CA ARG A 181 -20.93 12.98 -1.23
C ARG A 181 -20.57 12.86 -2.71
N ALA A 182 -21.48 13.23 -3.61
CA ALA A 182 -21.20 13.23 -5.04
C ALA A 182 -20.05 14.19 -5.41
N GLU A 183 -19.99 15.38 -4.80
CA GLU A 183 -18.85 16.30 -4.98
C GLU A 183 -17.53 15.72 -4.44
N GLN A 184 -17.56 15.04 -3.30
CA GLN A 184 -16.37 14.38 -2.73
C GLN A 184 -15.88 13.26 -3.65
N GLU A 185 -16.77 12.37 -4.10
CA GLU A 185 -16.44 11.32 -5.07
C GLU A 185 -15.89 11.90 -6.38
N ARG A 186 -16.44 13.01 -6.86
CA ARG A 186 -15.92 13.68 -8.06
C ARG A 186 -14.51 14.19 -7.84
N ARG A 187 -14.24 14.83 -6.70
CA ARG A 187 -12.89 15.29 -6.33
C ARG A 187 -11.92 14.14 -6.15
N GLU A 188 -12.36 13.00 -5.62
CA GLU A 188 -11.55 11.79 -5.51
C GLU A 188 -11.24 11.16 -6.87
N LYS A 189 -12.23 11.06 -7.76
CA LYS A 189 -12.02 10.65 -9.16
C LYS A 189 -11.04 11.57 -9.87
N GLU A 190 -11.23 12.88 -9.78
CA GLU A 190 -10.31 13.87 -10.37
C GLU A 190 -8.87 13.71 -9.83
N LYS A 191 -8.69 13.40 -8.54
CA LYS A 191 -7.37 13.11 -7.93
C LYS A 191 -6.77 11.81 -8.46
N ILE A 192 -7.56 10.74 -8.55
CA ILE A 192 -7.11 9.43 -9.05
C ILE A 192 -6.74 9.57 -10.54
N GLU A 193 -7.57 10.20 -11.35
CA GLU A 193 -7.29 10.50 -12.76
C GLU A 193 -6.00 11.31 -12.90
N SER A 194 -5.81 12.34 -12.07
CA SER A 194 -4.58 13.13 -12.04
C SER A 194 -3.34 12.29 -11.68
N GLN A 195 -3.46 11.33 -10.76
CA GLN A 195 -2.38 10.42 -10.39
C GLN A 195 -2.05 9.45 -11.54
N MET A 196 -3.06 8.82 -12.13
CA MET A 196 -2.93 7.94 -13.29
C MET A 196 -2.30 8.67 -14.49
N GLU A 197 -2.68 9.92 -14.73
CA GLU A 197 -2.07 10.75 -15.76
C GLU A 197 -0.60 11.05 -15.47
N ARG A 198 -0.24 11.35 -14.22
CA ARG A 198 1.16 11.57 -13.82
C ARG A 198 1.98 10.31 -14.01
N GLU A 199 1.46 9.16 -13.59
CA GLU A 199 2.11 7.86 -13.76
C GLU A 199 2.31 7.56 -15.25
N ARG A 200 1.26 7.74 -16.07
CA ARG A 200 1.35 7.57 -17.53
C ARG A 200 2.40 8.50 -18.16
N ARG A 201 2.42 9.78 -17.77
CA ARG A 201 3.42 10.74 -18.27
C ARG A 201 4.84 10.34 -17.82
N SER A 202 5.00 9.92 -16.57
CA SER A 202 6.30 9.46 -16.07
C SER A 202 6.79 8.19 -16.78
N ALA A 203 5.89 7.24 -17.09
CA ALA A 203 6.21 6.05 -17.86
C ALA A 203 6.65 6.41 -19.29
N LEU A 204 5.91 7.31 -19.96
CA LEU A 204 6.28 7.83 -21.27
C LEU A 204 7.64 8.56 -21.25
N GLU A 205 7.90 9.36 -20.22
CA GLU A 205 9.19 10.04 -20.07
C GLU A 205 10.34 9.07 -19.84
N LEU A 206 10.14 8.03 -19.03
CA LEU A 206 11.13 6.97 -18.82
C LEU A 206 11.42 6.20 -20.10
N ASP A 207 10.39 5.88 -20.88
CA ASP A 207 10.59 5.20 -22.16
C ASP A 207 11.29 6.11 -23.17
N ARG A 208 10.96 7.41 -23.21
CA ARG A 208 11.69 8.40 -24.01
C ARG A 208 13.16 8.49 -23.61
N GLN A 209 13.46 8.48 -22.30
CA GLN A 209 14.84 8.49 -21.80
C GLN A 209 15.60 7.23 -22.22
N LYS A 210 14.98 6.04 -22.11
CA LYS A 210 15.58 4.78 -22.58
C LYS A 210 15.85 4.83 -24.09
N GLU A 211 14.92 5.37 -24.88
CA GLU A 211 15.12 5.56 -26.32
C GLU A 211 16.26 6.53 -26.63
N GLU A 212 16.33 7.67 -25.94
CA GLU A 212 17.43 8.64 -26.05
C GLU A 212 18.78 7.99 -25.69
N GLU A 213 18.85 7.20 -24.63
CA GLU A 213 20.05 6.46 -24.24
C GLU A 213 20.44 5.40 -25.28
N ARG A 214 19.47 4.67 -25.84
CA ARG A 214 19.71 3.71 -26.91
C ARG A 214 20.28 4.40 -28.15
N LEU A 215 19.69 5.52 -28.56
CA LEU A 215 20.17 6.33 -29.69
C LEU A 215 21.58 6.86 -29.44
N ARG A 216 21.90 7.31 -28.21
CA ARG A 216 23.26 7.73 -27.84
C ARG A 216 24.26 6.59 -27.93
N LYS A 217 23.92 5.40 -27.43
CA LYS A 217 24.77 4.20 -27.52
C LYS A 217 24.98 3.77 -28.97
N GLU A 218 23.93 3.80 -29.80
CA GLU A 218 24.02 3.53 -31.23
C GLU A 218 24.89 4.56 -31.96
N TYR A 219 24.76 5.84 -31.60
CA TYR A 219 25.59 6.89 -32.16
C TYR A 219 27.07 6.69 -31.78
N GLN A 220 27.36 6.44 -30.51
CA GLN A 220 28.72 6.13 -30.02
C GLN A 220 29.31 4.90 -30.72
N LEU A 221 28.52 3.83 -30.88
CA LEU A 221 28.94 2.63 -31.61
C LEU A 221 29.24 2.95 -33.08
N LYS A 222 28.38 3.72 -33.76
CA LYS A 222 28.62 4.15 -35.14
C LYS A 222 29.87 5.02 -35.25
N GLU A 223 30.10 5.92 -34.30
CA GLU A 223 31.29 6.78 -34.25
C GLU A 223 32.56 5.93 -34.10
N HIS A 224 32.55 4.94 -33.20
CA HIS A 224 33.65 4.01 -33.00
C HIS A 224 33.93 3.16 -34.25
N LEU A 225 32.88 2.59 -34.86
CA LEU A 225 32.99 1.85 -36.12
C LEU A 225 33.54 2.73 -37.25
N ARG A 226 33.13 4.00 -37.32
CA ARG A 226 33.70 4.97 -38.29
C ARG A 226 35.18 5.21 -38.03
N GLN A 227 35.60 5.34 -36.77
CA GLN A 227 37.01 5.49 -36.41
C GLN A 227 37.81 4.25 -36.81
N GLN A 228 37.32 3.04 -36.52
CA GLN A 228 37.98 1.78 -36.94
C GLN A 228 38.08 1.67 -38.47
N ILE A 229 37.05 2.07 -39.22
CA ILE A 229 37.09 2.09 -40.70
C ILE A 229 38.09 3.13 -41.21
N LEU A 230 38.16 4.32 -40.60
CA LEU A 230 39.13 5.35 -40.96
C LEU A 230 40.56 4.87 -40.65
N GLU A 231 40.78 4.20 -39.53
CA GLU A 231 42.07 3.59 -39.20
C GLU A 231 42.46 2.54 -40.24
N LEU A 232 41.54 1.64 -40.61
CA LEU A 232 41.79 0.67 -41.68
C LEU A 232 42.19 1.32 -43.00
N LYS A 233 41.50 2.40 -43.40
CA LYS A 233 41.86 3.17 -44.60
C LYS A 233 43.25 3.80 -44.48
N HIS A 234 43.59 4.33 -43.30
CA HIS A 234 44.92 4.86 -43.06
C HIS A 234 45.99 3.76 -43.17
N ARG A 235 45.75 2.57 -42.61
CA ARG A 235 46.67 1.43 -42.74
C ARG A 235 46.80 0.96 -44.18
N GLU A 236 45.73 1.03 -44.97
CA GLU A 236 45.81 0.75 -46.41
C GLU A 236 46.70 1.78 -47.14
N THR A 237 46.62 3.06 -46.79
CA THR A 237 47.54 4.08 -47.33
C THR A 237 48.99 3.84 -46.87
N GLU A 238 49.21 3.55 -45.60
CA GLU A 238 50.53 3.21 -45.06
C GLU A 238 51.11 1.98 -45.77
N ALA A 239 50.30 0.95 -46.04
CA ALA A 239 50.74 -0.24 -46.78
C ALA A 239 51.16 0.09 -48.22
N GLN A 240 50.45 1.00 -48.89
CA GLN A 240 50.84 1.50 -50.21
C GLN A 240 52.16 2.28 -50.16
N GLU A 241 52.34 3.13 -49.14
CA GLU A 241 53.58 3.88 -48.93
C GLU A 241 54.76 2.95 -48.63
N LEU A 242 54.60 1.97 -47.74
CA LEU A 242 55.63 0.98 -47.42
C LEU A 242 55.96 0.11 -48.63
N LYS A 243 54.97 -0.23 -49.47
CA LYS A 243 55.22 -0.93 -50.74
C LYS A 243 56.05 -0.07 -51.69
N HIS A 244 55.71 1.21 -51.83
CA HIS A 244 56.49 2.13 -52.66
C HIS A 244 57.93 2.28 -52.15
N GLN A 245 58.12 2.33 -50.82
CA GLN A 245 59.45 2.33 -50.20
C GLN A 245 60.23 1.03 -50.48
N LEU A 246 59.59 -0.13 -50.42
CA LEU A 246 60.22 -1.40 -50.82
C LEU A 246 60.65 -1.37 -52.29
N ASP A 247 59.77 -0.92 -53.19
CA ASP A 247 60.07 -0.87 -54.63
C ASP A 247 61.27 0.05 -54.91
N LEU A 248 61.34 1.21 -54.24
CA LEU A 248 62.47 2.13 -54.34
C LEU A 248 63.77 1.51 -53.80
N LEU A 249 63.73 0.82 -52.66
CA LEU A 249 64.90 0.14 -52.11
C LEU A 249 65.35 -1.02 -53.02
N MET A 250 64.42 -1.76 -53.62
CA MET A 250 64.72 -2.80 -54.59
C MET A 250 65.41 -2.24 -55.84
N GLN A 251 64.92 -1.11 -56.36
CA GLN A 251 65.58 -0.40 -57.45
C GLN A 251 67.01 0.03 -57.08
N GLN A 252 67.21 0.50 -55.84
CA GLN A 252 68.54 0.84 -55.35
C GLN A 252 69.46 -0.39 -55.25
N GLN A 253 68.96 -1.55 -54.80
CA GLN A 253 69.75 -2.80 -54.80
C GLN A 253 70.18 -3.19 -56.22
N TRP A 254 69.26 -3.18 -57.18
CA TRP A 254 69.60 -3.50 -58.57
C TRP A 254 70.59 -2.51 -59.19
N GLN A 255 70.49 -1.22 -58.84
CA GLN A 255 71.48 -0.22 -59.25
C GLN A 255 72.86 -0.53 -58.67
N MET A 256 72.94 -0.96 -57.40
CA MET A 256 74.20 -1.35 -56.76
C MET A 256 74.81 -2.59 -57.44
N GLU A 257 74.02 -3.65 -57.61
CA GLU A 257 74.45 -4.87 -58.32
C GLU A 257 74.94 -4.59 -59.73
N ARG A 258 74.26 -3.67 -60.45
CA ARG A 258 74.68 -3.23 -61.78
C ARG A 258 76.04 -2.53 -61.74
N VAL A 259 76.25 -1.61 -60.78
CA VAL A 259 77.54 -0.89 -60.65
C VAL A 259 78.67 -1.86 -60.30
N GLU A 260 78.40 -2.85 -59.45
CA GLU A 260 79.34 -3.92 -59.12
C GLU A 260 79.69 -4.78 -60.34
N ALA A 261 78.69 -5.20 -61.12
CA ALA A 261 78.90 -5.95 -62.36
C ALA A 261 79.69 -5.15 -63.40
N GLU A 262 79.37 -3.87 -63.59
CA GLU A 262 80.13 -2.98 -64.49
C GLU A 262 81.60 -2.83 -64.04
N ARG A 263 81.84 -2.75 -62.72
CA ARG A 263 83.19 -2.72 -62.15
C ARG A 263 83.93 -4.03 -62.40
N ALA A 264 83.31 -5.18 -62.10
CA ALA A 264 83.90 -6.50 -62.33
C ALA A 264 84.31 -6.68 -63.81
N ALA A 265 83.44 -6.30 -64.74
CA ALA A 265 83.72 -6.34 -66.17
C ALA A 265 84.92 -5.45 -66.57
N LYS A 266 85.02 -4.23 -66.03
CA LYS A 266 86.18 -3.34 -66.25
C LYS A 266 87.46 -3.93 -65.68
N GLU A 267 87.41 -4.56 -64.51
CA GLU A 267 88.57 -5.24 -63.92
C GLU A 267 89.03 -6.44 -64.76
N GLU A 268 88.10 -7.24 -65.27
CA GLU A 268 88.43 -8.33 -66.21
C GLU A 268 89.05 -7.82 -67.51
N GLN A 269 88.51 -6.76 -68.10
CA GLN A 269 89.09 -6.15 -69.29
C GLN A 269 90.51 -5.65 -69.06
N ARG A 270 90.79 -5.07 -67.88
CA ARG A 270 92.14 -4.66 -67.50
C ARG A 270 93.07 -5.86 -67.37
N LYS A 271 92.65 -6.92 -66.65
CA LYS A 271 93.42 -8.18 -66.54
C LYS A 271 93.76 -8.77 -67.91
N LYS A 272 92.79 -8.79 -68.85
CA LYS A 272 93.01 -9.25 -70.24
C LYS A 272 94.06 -8.39 -70.97
N LYS A 273 94.02 -7.06 -70.81
CA LYS A 273 95.03 -6.16 -71.40
C LYS A 273 96.42 -6.37 -70.80
N ASP A 274 96.51 -6.59 -69.48
CA ASP A 274 97.77 -6.82 -68.79
C ASP A 274 98.42 -8.14 -69.24
N ILE A 275 97.62 -9.22 -69.34
CA ILE A 275 98.07 -10.51 -69.89
C ILE A 275 98.48 -10.35 -71.36
N GLY A 276 97.70 -9.62 -72.17
CA GLY A 276 98.03 -9.34 -73.57
C GLY A 276 99.38 -8.62 -73.72
N ARG A 277 99.66 -7.62 -72.88
CA ARG A 277 100.97 -6.94 -72.85
C ARG A 277 102.11 -7.89 -72.45
N ALA A 278 101.89 -8.77 -71.47
CA ALA A 278 102.89 -9.76 -71.07
C ALA A 278 103.22 -10.73 -72.21
N LEU A 279 102.22 -11.23 -72.93
CA LEU A 279 102.41 -12.11 -74.09
C LEU A 279 103.17 -11.41 -75.23
N LEU A 280 102.86 -10.15 -75.52
CA LEU A 280 103.58 -9.37 -76.54
C LEU A 280 105.07 -9.18 -76.18
N ARG A 281 105.37 -8.93 -74.90
CA ARG A 281 106.76 -8.85 -74.42
C ARG A 281 107.48 -10.18 -74.62
N GLN A 282 106.85 -11.30 -74.25
CA GLN A 282 107.42 -12.64 -74.46
C GLN A 282 107.70 -12.92 -75.94
N HIS A 283 106.72 -12.65 -76.82
CA HIS A 283 106.88 -12.83 -78.26
C HIS A 283 108.00 -11.96 -78.85
N LYS A 284 108.10 -10.69 -78.42
CA LYS A 284 109.20 -9.80 -78.80
C LYS A 284 110.56 -10.38 -78.39
N THR A 285 110.70 -10.85 -77.15
CA THR A 285 111.93 -11.49 -76.66
C THR A 285 112.30 -12.73 -77.47
N GLN A 286 111.31 -13.57 -77.81
CA GLN A 286 111.53 -14.75 -78.65
C GLN A 286 111.99 -14.37 -80.08
N MET A 287 111.39 -13.34 -80.68
CA MET A 287 111.80 -12.85 -82.01
C MET A 287 113.21 -12.27 -81.99
N MET A 288 113.58 -11.52 -80.95
CA MET A 288 114.96 -11.04 -80.77
C MET A 288 115.95 -12.20 -80.66
N HIS A 289 115.61 -13.26 -79.93
CA HIS A 289 116.48 -14.43 -79.81
C HIS A 289 116.66 -15.17 -81.15
N LYS A 290 115.57 -15.39 -81.90
CA LYS A 290 115.64 -15.98 -83.24
C LYS A 290 116.45 -15.13 -84.22
N SER A 291 116.27 -13.80 -84.18
CA SER A 291 117.07 -12.88 -85.00
C SER A 291 118.56 -12.97 -84.68
N LYS A 292 118.92 -13.10 -83.39
CA LYS A 292 120.33 -13.29 -82.99
C LYS A 292 120.89 -14.62 -83.50
N LEU A 293 120.12 -15.71 -83.43
CA LEU A 293 120.54 -17.00 -83.97
C LEU A 293 120.76 -16.94 -85.49
N ILE A 294 119.83 -16.35 -86.25
CA ILE A 294 119.99 -16.19 -87.70
C ILE A 294 121.19 -15.29 -88.03
N GLN A 295 121.45 -14.25 -87.23
CA GLN A 295 122.66 -13.43 -87.40
C GLN A 295 123.92 -14.27 -87.19
N GLN A 296 123.97 -15.12 -86.16
CA GLN A 296 125.10 -16.02 -85.92
C GLN A 296 125.28 -17.03 -87.06
N ASP A 297 124.20 -17.62 -87.59
CA ASP A 297 124.27 -18.55 -88.73
C ASP A 297 124.80 -17.84 -89.99
N LEU A 298 124.31 -16.63 -90.29
CA LEU A 298 124.79 -15.83 -91.43
C LEU A 298 126.25 -15.37 -91.27
N GLU A 299 126.70 -15.11 -90.04
CA GLU A 299 128.11 -14.82 -89.74
C GLU A 299 128.99 -16.05 -90.00
N GLN A 300 128.53 -17.24 -89.65
CA GLN A 300 129.22 -18.50 -89.97
C GLN A 300 129.28 -18.76 -91.48
N ASP A 301 128.18 -18.56 -92.20
CA ASP A 301 128.13 -18.69 -93.66
C ASP A 301 129.05 -17.66 -94.34
N ARG A 302 129.08 -16.42 -93.84
CA ARG A 302 130.03 -15.40 -94.30
C ARG A 302 131.48 -15.85 -94.09
N HIS A 303 131.81 -16.39 -92.92
CA HIS A 303 133.15 -16.92 -92.66
C HIS A 303 133.53 -18.05 -93.64
N LEU A 304 132.59 -18.92 -93.98
CA LEU A 304 132.79 -20.02 -94.92
C LEU A 304 133.04 -19.50 -96.36
N LEU A 305 132.30 -18.47 -96.79
CA LEU A 305 132.55 -17.79 -98.06
C LEU A 305 133.89 -17.04 -98.08
N GLU A 306 134.27 -16.40 -96.96
CA GLU A 306 135.59 -15.78 -96.82
C GLU A 306 136.70 -16.84 -96.92
N GLU A 307 136.53 -18.02 -96.32
CA GLU A 307 137.47 -19.15 -96.49
C GLU A 307 137.55 -19.65 -97.94
N MET A 308 136.44 -19.63 -98.69
CA MET A 308 136.44 -19.98 -100.12
C MET A 308 137.12 -18.93 -100.98
N ILE A 309 136.84 -17.65 -100.75
CA ILE A 309 137.50 -16.53 -101.45
C ILE A 309 139.00 -16.56 -101.15
N ASN A 310 139.41 -16.78 -99.89
CA ASN A 310 140.82 -16.91 -99.55
C ASN A 310 141.50 -18.05 -100.34
N LYS A 311 140.80 -19.17 -100.57
CA LYS A 311 141.32 -20.30 -101.40
C LYS A 311 141.35 -19.98 -102.89
N GLU A 312 140.37 -19.24 -103.42
CA GLU A 312 140.39 -18.77 -104.82
C GLU A 312 141.44 -17.67 -105.04
N GLU A 313 141.65 -16.80 -104.05
CA GLU A 313 142.70 -15.81 -104.05
C GLU A 313 144.09 -16.48 -103.97
N GLU A 314 144.26 -17.53 -103.17
CA GLU A 314 145.45 -18.41 -103.20
C GLU A 314 145.72 -18.95 -104.62
N GLU A 315 144.71 -19.28 -105.42
CA GLU A 315 144.88 -19.71 -106.82
C GLU A 315 145.23 -18.54 -107.78
N ILE A 316 144.78 -17.32 -107.50
CA ILE A 316 145.04 -16.11 -108.30
C ILE A 316 146.42 -15.47 -107.96
N THR A 317 147.01 -15.79 -106.81
CA THR A 317 148.26 -15.18 -106.28
C THR A 317 149.57 -15.50 -107.03
N LEU A 318 149.55 -16.21 -108.16
CA LEU A 318 150.78 -16.49 -108.90
C LEU A 318 151.31 -15.31 -109.76
N GLN A 319 150.60 -14.17 -109.85
CA GLN A 319 151.06 -13.01 -110.65
C GLN A 319 150.63 -11.63 -110.11
N SER A 320 151.42 -10.99 -109.22
CA SER A 320 151.86 -9.56 -109.29
C SER A 320 152.20 -8.90 -107.92
N ALA A 321 153.45 -9.05 -107.48
CA ALA A 321 154.01 -8.61 -106.18
C ALA A 321 154.17 -7.08 -105.93
N ARG A 322 153.43 -6.19 -106.62
CA ARG A 322 153.48 -4.73 -106.33
C ARG A 322 152.13 -4.09 -106.03
N ARG A 323 151.02 -4.76 -106.32
CA ARG A 323 149.68 -4.37 -105.83
C ARG A 323 149.40 -4.90 -104.42
N GLU A 324 150.10 -5.95 -103.99
CA GLU A 324 149.91 -6.63 -102.71
C GLU A 324 150.26 -5.80 -101.48
N LYS A 325 151.31 -4.96 -101.49
CA LYS A 325 151.67 -4.18 -100.29
C LYS A 325 150.67 -3.07 -99.96
N ALA A 326 150.23 -2.32 -100.97
CA ALA A 326 149.21 -1.28 -100.79
C ALA A 326 147.83 -1.87 -100.48
N ARG A 327 147.53 -3.07 -101.00
CA ARG A 327 146.33 -3.83 -100.62
C ARG A 327 146.45 -4.35 -99.19
N ALA A 328 147.58 -4.94 -98.79
CA ALA A 328 147.80 -5.45 -97.44
C ALA A 328 147.71 -4.35 -96.37
N ASP A 329 148.30 -3.18 -96.60
CA ASP A 329 148.21 -2.06 -95.65
C ASP A 329 146.78 -1.48 -95.56
N ALA A 330 146.06 -1.42 -96.69
CA ALA A 330 144.65 -1.01 -96.71
C ALA A 330 143.72 -2.06 -96.09
N HIS A 331 143.99 -3.36 -96.30
CA HIS A 331 143.28 -4.47 -95.68
C HIS A 331 143.55 -4.53 -94.17
N TRP A 332 144.80 -4.29 -93.74
CA TRP A 332 145.16 -4.23 -92.32
C TRP A 332 144.46 -3.07 -91.62
N MET A 333 144.47 -1.87 -92.23
CA MET A 333 143.78 -0.72 -91.65
C MET A 333 142.25 -0.87 -91.67
N LYS A 334 141.69 -1.50 -92.72
CA LYS A 334 140.28 -1.88 -92.77
C LYS A 334 139.92 -2.87 -91.66
N GLN A 335 140.72 -3.92 -91.44
CA GLN A 335 140.53 -4.90 -90.37
C GLN A 335 140.61 -4.25 -88.99
N VAL A 336 141.61 -3.40 -88.74
CA VAL A 336 141.75 -2.68 -87.46
C VAL A 336 140.55 -1.77 -87.19
N ILE A 337 140.05 -1.05 -88.21
CA ILE A 337 138.86 -0.19 -88.05
C ILE A 337 137.59 -1.03 -87.86
N GLU A 338 137.44 -2.15 -88.59
CA GLU A 338 136.31 -3.07 -88.44
C GLU A 338 136.29 -3.71 -87.03
N ASP A 339 137.45 -4.09 -86.50
CA ASP A 339 137.58 -4.67 -85.17
C ASP A 339 137.33 -3.62 -84.06
N GLN A 340 137.78 -2.38 -84.24
CA GLN A 340 137.44 -1.29 -83.33
C GLN A 340 135.95 -0.95 -83.36
N LEU A 341 135.33 -0.92 -84.54
CA LEU A 341 133.89 -0.69 -84.68
C LEU A 341 133.07 -1.83 -84.06
N ARG A 342 133.54 -3.08 -84.15
CA ARG A 342 132.93 -4.24 -83.48
C ARG A 342 132.99 -4.11 -81.95
N LEU A 343 134.14 -3.70 -81.41
CA LEU A 343 134.32 -3.49 -79.98
C LEU A 343 133.46 -2.33 -79.44
N GLU A 344 133.38 -1.20 -80.17
CA GLU A 344 132.50 -0.09 -79.77
C GLU A 344 131.03 -0.48 -79.83
N LYS A 345 130.58 -1.22 -80.86
CA LYS A 345 129.21 -1.76 -80.90
C LYS A 345 128.91 -2.73 -79.77
N ALA A 346 129.88 -3.55 -79.36
CA ALA A 346 129.73 -4.45 -78.21
C ALA A 346 129.61 -3.65 -76.91
N ARG A 347 130.42 -2.60 -76.73
CA ARG A 347 130.33 -1.68 -75.58
C ARG A 347 129.02 -0.92 -75.56
N GLU A 348 128.56 -0.37 -76.70
CA GLU A 348 127.27 0.28 -76.84
C GLU A 348 126.12 -0.67 -76.45
N ALA A 349 126.16 -1.92 -76.90
CA ALA A 349 125.17 -2.94 -76.54
C ALA A 349 125.20 -3.30 -75.04
N GLU A 350 126.39 -3.39 -74.42
CA GLU A 350 126.53 -3.59 -72.98
C GLU A 350 125.95 -2.41 -72.19
N MET A 351 126.23 -1.17 -72.61
CA MET A 351 125.68 0.05 -72.00
C MET A 351 124.15 0.09 -72.14
N ASP A 352 123.61 -0.23 -73.32
CA ASP A 352 122.16 -0.32 -73.55
C ASP A 352 121.49 -1.39 -72.67
N ASN A 353 122.15 -2.54 -72.45
CA ASN A 353 121.63 -3.58 -71.56
C ASN A 353 121.58 -3.11 -70.11
N LEU A 354 122.63 -2.41 -69.62
CA LEU A 354 122.64 -1.85 -68.27
C LEU A 354 121.51 -0.82 -68.07
N PHE A 355 121.29 0.07 -69.04
CA PHE A 355 120.17 1.01 -68.99
C PHE A 355 118.80 0.32 -69.02
N GLN A 356 118.66 -0.78 -69.77
CA GLN A 356 117.43 -1.58 -69.79
C GLN A 356 117.18 -2.29 -68.46
N ASP A 357 118.23 -2.84 -67.82
CA ASP A 357 118.12 -3.54 -66.54
C ASP A 357 117.80 -2.59 -65.38
N GLU A 358 118.44 -1.41 -65.34
CA GLU A 358 118.12 -0.37 -64.37
C GLU A 358 116.70 0.16 -64.56
N ALA A 359 116.30 0.42 -65.80
CA ALA A 359 114.92 0.77 -66.12
C ALA A 359 113.96 -0.34 -65.67
N ALA A 360 114.24 -1.61 -65.94
CA ALA A 360 113.39 -2.74 -65.55
C ALA A 360 113.22 -2.85 -64.03
N ARG A 361 114.29 -2.65 -63.24
CA ARG A 361 114.21 -2.63 -61.76
C ARG A 361 113.35 -1.47 -61.25
N MET A 362 113.53 -0.27 -61.80
CA MET A 362 112.71 0.89 -61.45
C MET A 362 111.24 0.68 -61.83
N TRP A 363 110.97 0.06 -62.99
CA TRP A 363 109.63 -0.33 -63.42
C TRP A 363 109.00 -1.34 -62.47
N GLN A 364 109.72 -2.38 -62.04
CA GLN A 364 109.21 -3.37 -61.09
C GLN A 364 108.85 -2.75 -59.73
N GLN A 365 109.69 -1.83 -59.21
CA GLN A 365 109.39 -1.12 -57.97
C GLN A 365 108.11 -0.29 -58.09
N ARG A 366 107.97 0.46 -59.19
CA ARG A 366 106.77 1.27 -59.48
C ARG A 366 105.52 0.40 -59.69
N GLU A 367 105.63 -0.72 -60.40
CA GLU A 367 104.53 -1.68 -60.55
C GLU A 367 104.09 -2.22 -59.18
N GLY A 368 105.03 -2.54 -58.28
CA GLY A 368 104.73 -2.96 -56.91
C GLY A 368 104.03 -1.89 -56.07
N GLU A 369 104.44 -0.62 -56.18
CA GLU A 369 103.76 0.52 -55.54
C GLU A 369 102.32 0.67 -56.07
N TRP A 370 102.15 0.66 -57.38
CA TRP A 370 100.84 0.77 -58.02
C TRP A 370 99.92 -0.40 -57.69
N GLU A 371 100.44 -1.62 -57.55
CA GLU A 371 99.66 -2.76 -57.10
C GLU A 371 99.18 -2.62 -55.66
N LYS A 372 100.03 -2.12 -54.76
CA LYS A 372 99.65 -1.85 -53.36
C LYS A 372 98.56 -0.77 -53.30
N GLU A 373 98.75 0.34 -54.01
CA GLU A 373 97.72 1.39 -54.11
C GLU A 373 96.42 0.86 -54.71
N ARG A 374 96.50 0.05 -55.77
CA ARG A 374 95.33 -0.57 -56.40
C ARG A 374 94.59 -1.44 -55.40
N LYS A 375 95.29 -2.32 -54.67
CA LYS A 375 94.68 -3.18 -53.64
C LYS A 375 94.03 -2.36 -52.53
N ALA A 376 94.66 -1.26 -52.10
CA ALA A 376 94.08 -0.37 -51.10
C ALA A 376 92.81 0.33 -51.62
N ARG A 377 92.83 0.85 -52.85
CA ARG A 377 91.64 1.46 -53.48
C ARG A 377 90.52 0.44 -53.70
N GLN A 378 90.86 -0.81 -54.04
CA GLN A 378 89.88 -1.89 -54.18
C GLN A 378 89.20 -2.19 -52.85
N ARG A 379 89.98 -2.41 -51.78
CA ARG A 379 89.43 -2.63 -50.42
C ARG A 379 88.51 -1.50 -49.98
N LEU A 380 88.94 -0.25 -50.12
CA LEU A 380 88.11 0.90 -49.76
C LEU A 380 86.81 0.96 -50.56
N MET A 381 86.86 0.61 -51.86
CA MET A 381 85.66 0.58 -52.68
C MET A 381 84.74 -0.58 -52.28
N ASP A 382 85.31 -1.74 -51.94
CA ASP A 382 84.54 -2.91 -51.47
C ASP A 382 83.83 -2.58 -50.15
N GLU A 383 84.53 -1.94 -49.20
CA GLU A 383 83.94 -1.44 -47.93
C GLU A 383 82.78 -0.45 -48.17
N VAL A 384 82.92 0.45 -49.14
CA VAL A 384 81.85 1.41 -49.49
C VAL A 384 80.63 0.71 -50.09
N LEU A 385 80.84 -0.29 -50.94
CA LEU A 385 79.77 -1.06 -51.57
C LEU A 385 79.06 -1.95 -50.54
N GLU A 386 79.81 -2.71 -49.74
CA GLU A 386 79.29 -3.53 -48.64
C GLU A 386 78.51 -2.68 -47.64
N GLY A 387 79.08 -1.56 -47.18
CA GLY A 387 78.39 -0.66 -46.26
C GLY A 387 77.10 -0.07 -46.86
N ARG A 388 77.06 0.17 -48.19
CA ARG A 388 75.83 0.61 -48.86
C ARG A 388 74.81 -0.52 -48.99
N GLN A 389 75.25 -1.74 -49.29
CA GLN A 389 74.38 -2.92 -49.33
C GLN A 389 73.76 -3.20 -47.96
N GLU A 390 74.55 -3.15 -46.89
CA GLU A 390 74.07 -3.29 -45.50
C GLU A 390 73.05 -2.21 -45.15
N GLN A 391 73.29 -0.95 -45.52
CA GLN A 391 72.31 0.13 -45.32
C GLN A 391 70.98 -0.14 -46.03
N ILE A 392 71.01 -0.68 -47.25
CA ILE A 392 69.79 -1.00 -47.99
C ILE A 392 69.10 -2.23 -47.37
N ALA A 393 69.86 -3.25 -46.97
CA ALA A 393 69.35 -4.44 -46.29
C ALA A 393 68.66 -4.09 -44.97
N ASN A 394 69.30 -3.29 -44.11
CA ASN A 394 68.71 -2.81 -42.86
C ASN A 394 67.41 -2.03 -43.10
N LYS A 395 67.38 -1.15 -44.11
CA LYS A 395 66.14 -0.42 -44.48
C LYS A 395 65.04 -1.36 -44.98
N LEU A 396 65.38 -2.39 -45.74
CA LEU A 396 64.41 -3.39 -46.20
C LEU A 396 63.85 -4.19 -45.02
N GLU A 397 64.68 -4.56 -44.05
CA GLU A 397 64.23 -5.23 -42.82
C GLU A 397 63.32 -4.33 -41.98
N GLU A 398 63.66 -3.06 -41.82
CA GLU A 398 62.80 -2.08 -41.13
C GLU A 398 61.43 -1.93 -41.82
N VAL A 399 61.41 -1.82 -43.15
CA VAL A 399 60.15 -1.72 -43.90
C VAL A 399 59.34 -3.02 -43.78
N LYS A 400 59.99 -4.19 -43.84
CA LYS A 400 59.31 -5.48 -43.60
C LYS A 400 58.71 -5.56 -42.21
N ARG A 401 59.44 -5.13 -41.17
CA ARG A 401 58.92 -5.12 -39.79
C ARG A 401 57.72 -4.21 -39.66
N ARG A 402 57.78 -3.00 -40.22
CA ARG A 402 56.64 -2.06 -40.24
C ARG A 402 55.44 -2.62 -41.00
N GLN A 403 55.67 -3.35 -42.10
CA GLN A 403 54.60 -4.04 -42.83
C GLN A 403 53.95 -5.11 -41.96
N GLN A 404 54.72 -5.92 -41.24
CA GLN A 404 54.18 -6.93 -40.31
C GLN A 404 53.37 -6.29 -39.19
N GLU A 405 53.90 -5.25 -38.53
CA GLU A 405 53.19 -4.51 -37.48
C GLU A 405 51.88 -3.88 -38.00
N SER A 406 51.87 -3.37 -39.23
CA SER A 406 50.67 -2.81 -39.87
C SER A 406 49.65 -3.91 -40.22
N LEU A 407 50.11 -5.08 -40.67
CA LEU A 407 49.26 -6.24 -40.95
C LEU A 407 48.63 -6.79 -39.67
N GLU A 408 49.41 -6.99 -38.60
CA GLU A 408 48.91 -7.49 -37.31
C GLU A 408 47.80 -6.58 -36.76
N ARG A 409 48.03 -5.26 -36.73
CA ARG A 409 47.00 -4.31 -36.27
C ARG A 409 45.79 -4.25 -37.20
N ARG A 410 45.97 -4.40 -38.52
CA ARG A 410 44.87 -4.50 -39.48
C ARG A 410 44.02 -5.75 -39.20
N GLU A 411 44.65 -6.88 -38.94
CA GLU A 411 43.95 -8.12 -38.58
C GLU A 411 43.20 -8.00 -37.27
N GLU A 412 43.78 -7.36 -36.25
CA GLU A 412 43.11 -7.06 -34.98
C GLU A 412 41.84 -6.24 -35.20
N LEU A 413 41.92 -5.13 -35.95
CA LEU A 413 40.76 -4.30 -36.30
C LEU A 413 39.69 -5.08 -37.07
N LEU A 414 40.10 -5.94 -38.01
CA LEU A 414 39.15 -6.77 -38.76
C LEU A 414 38.45 -7.79 -37.84
N ARG A 415 39.17 -8.39 -36.89
CA ARG A 415 38.59 -9.31 -35.90
C ARG A 415 37.60 -8.58 -35.00
N GLU A 416 37.94 -7.37 -34.53
CA GLU A 416 37.03 -6.55 -33.73
C GLU A 416 35.74 -6.19 -34.49
N LEU A 417 35.86 -5.78 -35.76
CA LEU A 417 34.72 -5.50 -36.62
C LEU A 417 33.88 -6.75 -36.88
N GLU A 418 34.50 -7.90 -37.09
CA GLU A 418 33.80 -9.17 -37.26
C GLU A 418 33.03 -9.56 -36.00
N ILE A 419 33.66 -9.48 -34.82
CA ILE A 419 32.99 -9.75 -33.54
C ILE A 419 31.82 -8.79 -33.35
N ALA A 420 32.01 -7.49 -33.60
CA ALA A 420 30.93 -6.50 -33.51
C ALA A 420 29.78 -6.83 -34.46
N SER A 421 30.07 -7.17 -35.72
CA SER A 421 29.06 -7.59 -36.70
C SER A 421 28.32 -8.86 -36.27
N GLN A 422 29.02 -9.85 -35.70
CA GLN A 422 28.42 -11.07 -35.21
C GLN A 422 27.51 -10.81 -34.00
N LEU A 423 27.92 -9.93 -33.07
CA LEU A 423 27.11 -9.52 -31.92
C LEU A 423 25.85 -8.78 -32.37
N THR A 424 25.97 -7.79 -33.26
CA THR A 424 24.82 -7.07 -33.82
C THR A 424 23.86 -8.03 -34.53
N ARG A 425 24.38 -9.00 -35.30
CA ARG A 425 23.55 -10.02 -35.94
C ARG A 425 22.83 -10.90 -34.93
N ARG A 426 23.51 -11.36 -33.88
CA ARG A 426 22.89 -12.16 -32.80
C ARG A 426 21.81 -11.38 -32.05
N GLU A 427 22.02 -10.09 -31.80
CA GLU A 427 21.03 -9.22 -31.17
C GLU A 427 19.80 -9.03 -32.07
N GLN A 428 20.00 -8.84 -33.38
CA GLN A 428 18.90 -8.78 -34.35
C GLN A 428 18.11 -10.08 -34.40
N GLU A 429 18.79 -11.23 -34.45
CA GLU A 429 18.14 -12.55 -34.44
C GLU A 429 17.37 -12.81 -33.14
N LYS A 430 17.89 -12.40 -31.98
CA LYS A 430 17.17 -12.46 -30.70
C LYS A 430 15.94 -11.55 -30.70
N ALA A 431 16.08 -10.30 -31.13
CA ALA A 431 14.97 -9.36 -31.19
C ALA A 431 13.86 -9.85 -32.15
N GLN A 432 14.22 -10.49 -33.26
CA GLN A 432 13.25 -11.14 -34.16
C GLN A 432 12.51 -12.28 -33.47
N LYS A 433 13.22 -13.17 -32.76
CA LYS A 433 12.60 -14.26 -31.99
C LYS A 433 11.67 -13.72 -30.90
N ASP A 434 12.10 -12.71 -30.16
CA ASP A 434 11.27 -12.09 -29.12
C ASP A 434 10.01 -11.46 -29.72
N GLN A 435 10.12 -10.84 -30.92
CA GLN A 435 8.96 -10.35 -31.66
C GLN A 435 8.03 -11.47 -32.13
N GLU A 436 8.58 -12.61 -32.57
CA GLU A 436 7.79 -13.78 -32.98
C GLU A 436 7.05 -14.39 -31.80
N VAL A 437 7.72 -14.57 -30.65
CA VAL A 437 7.13 -15.04 -29.40
C VAL A 437 6.03 -14.07 -28.96
N PHE A 438 6.31 -12.76 -28.90
CA PHE A 438 5.29 -11.77 -28.54
C PHE A 438 4.08 -11.80 -29.48
N LYS A 439 4.29 -11.95 -30.79
CA LYS A 439 3.20 -12.10 -31.76
C LYS A 439 2.41 -13.39 -31.55
N HIS A 440 3.07 -14.47 -31.16
CA HIS A 440 2.44 -15.75 -30.86
C HIS A 440 1.58 -15.64 -29.60
N ASP A 441 2.14 -15.14 -28.50
CA ASP A 441 1.43 -14.93 -27.24
C ASP A 441 0.22 -14.02 -27.41
N LEU A 442 0.35 -12.95 -28.21
CA LEU A 442 -0.76 -12.05 -28.52
C LEU A 442 -1.86 -12.77 -29.32
N LYS A 443 -1.49 -13.64 -30.27
CA LYS A 443 -2.46 -14.45 -31.01
C LYS A 443 -3.16 -15.44 -30.09
N GLU A 444 -2.44 -16.12 -29.21
CA GLU A 444 -3.02 -17.03 -28.22
C GLU A 444 -4.02 -16.29 -27.32
N GLN A 445 -3.67 -15.12 -26.79
CA GLN A 445 -4.59 -14.31 -25.99
C GLN A 445 -5.85 -13.89 -26.75
N VAL A 446 -5.70 -13.51 -28.03
CA VAL A 446 -6.84 -13.16 -28.89
C VAL A 446 -7.71 -14.40 -29.17
N GLU A 447 -7.09 -15.56 -29.42
CA GLU A 447 -7.78 -16.82 -29.63
C GLU A 447 -8.51 -17.30 -28.36
N GLU A 448 -7.89 -17.21 -27.19
CA GLU A 448 -8.51 -17.48 -25.89
C GLU A 448 -9.71 -16.55 -25.63
N ARG A 449 -9.55 -15.25 -25.88
CA ARG A 449 -10.64 -14.28 -25.73
C ARG A 449 -11.79 -14.58 -26.68
N ASN A 450 -11.49 -14.88 -27.94
CA ASN A 450 -12.49 -15.26 -28.93
C ASN A 450 -13.18 -16.58 -28.56
N HIS A 451 -12.45 -17.54 -27.99
CA HIS A 451 -13.01 -18.79 -27.50
C HIS A 451 -13.95 -18.57 -26.33
N LEU A 452 -13.55 -17.75 -25.35
CA LEU A 452 -14.40 -17.32 -24.24
C LEU A 452 -15.66 -16.61 -24.74
N GLU A 453 -15.54 -15.66 -25.66
CA GLU A 453 -16.68 -14.98 -26.27
C GLU A 453 -17.63 -15.98 -26.95
N ARG A 454 -17.12 -16.95 -27.73
CA ARG A 454 -17.97 -18.01 -28.33
C ARG A 454 -18.65 -18.89 -27.28
N MET A 455 -17.96 -19.27 -26.21
CA MET A 455 -18.55 -20.06 -25.12
C MET A 455 -19.66 -19.28 -24.40
N THR A 456 -19.44 -17.99 -24.13
CA THR A 456 -20.48 -17.14 -23.54
C THR A 456 -21.70 -17.01 -24.46
N GLN A 457 -21.49 -16.86 -25.77
CA GLN A 457 -22.59 -16.82 -26.74
C GLN A 457 -23.36 -18.14 -26.79
N LEU A 458 -22.67 -19.28 -26.75
CA LEU A 458 -23.32 -20.60 -26.71
C LEU A 458 -24.13 -20.79 -25.42
N ASN A 459 -23.60 -20.38 -24.27
CA ASN A 459 -24.33 -20.45 -22.99
C ASN A 459 -25.57 -19.56 -23.01
N LEU A 460 -25.46 -18.33 -23.51
CA LEU A 460 -26.62 -17.44 -23.69
C LEU A 460 -27.69 -18.07 -24.59
N GLN A 461 -27.29 -18.70 -25.70
CA GLN A 461 -28.23 -19.42 -26.57
C GLN A 461 -28.87 -20.63 -25.89
N GLN A 462 -28.15 -21.31 -24.99
CA GLN A 462 -28.71 -22.41 -24.20
C GLN A 462 -29.71 -21.89 -23.16
N GLU A 463 -29.37 -20.82 -22.43
CA GLU A 463 -30.28 -20.16 -21.48
C GLU A 463 -31.54 -19.66 -22.19
N GLU A 464 -31.41 -19.02 -23.35
CA GLU A 464 -32.56 -18.59 -24.17
C GLU A 464 -33.41 -19.78 -24.65
N ALA A 465 -32.81 -20.93 -24.98
CA ALA A 465 -33.54 -22.13 -25.36
C ALA A 465 -34.27 -22.77 -24.16
N GLU A 466 -33.63 -22.82 -22.99
CA GLU A 466 -34.25 -23.29 -21.75
C GLU A 466 -35.41 -22.40 -21.31
N GLU A 467 -35.28 -21.07 -21.44
CA GLU A 467 -36.40 -20.13 -21.21
C GLU A 467 -37.55 -20.36 -22.20
N GLN A 468 -37.24 -20.61 -23.48
CA GLN A 468 -38.26 -20.95 -24.48
C GLN A 468 -38.96 -22.28 -24.19
N GLU A 469 -38.22 -23.31 -23.77
CA GLU A 469 -38.80 -24.60 -23.35
C GLU A 469 -39.69 -24.42 -22.11
N ALA A 470 -39.23 -23.67 -21.11
CA ALA A 470 -40.02 -23.35 -19.92
C ALA A 470 -41.29 -22.56 -20.25
N ASP A 471 -41.22 -21.62 -21.20
CA ASP A 471 -42.38 -20.88 -21.70
C ASP A 471 -43.38 -21.78 -22.43
N VAL A 472 -42.91 -22.74 -23.24
CA VAL A 472 -43.77 -23.73 -23.91
C VAL A 472 -44.44 -24.65 -22.88
N GLU A 473 -43.68 -25.15 -21.90
CA GLU A 473 -44.23 -25.95 -20.80
C GLU A 473 -45.26 -25.16 -19.97
N TYR A 474 -44.99 -23.89 -19.70
CA TYR A 474 -45.93 -23.00 -19.02
C TYR A 474 -47.19 -22.77 -19.85
N GLN A 475 -47.07 -22.57 -21.17
CA GLN A 475 -48.22 -22.44 -22.07
C GLN A 475 -49.05 -23.73 -22.16
N ASP A 476 -48.42 -24.90 -22.20
CA ASP A 476 -49.12 -26.18 -22.23
C ASP A 476 -49.78 -26.50 -20.87
N PHE A 477 -49.15 -26.13 -19.75
CA PHE A 477 -49.79 -26.15 -18.44
C PHE A 477 -51.01 -25.22 -18.40
N LEU A 478 -50.89 -24.01 -18.94
CA LEU A 478 -52.00 -23.05 -19.07
C LEU A 478 -53.13 -23.64 -19.90
N ARG A 479 -52.83 -24.32 -21.03
CA ARG A 479 -53.81 -24.99 -21.88
C ARG A 479 -54.53 -26.10 -21.13
N LEU A 480 -53.81 -27.00 -20.47
CA LEU A 480 -54.39 -28.08 -19.66
C LEU A 480 -55.28 -27.54 -18.54
N GLU A 481 -54.88 -26.46 -17.87
CA GLU A 481 -55.68 -25.84 -16.82
C GLU A 481 -56.89 -25.09 -17.41
N THR A 482 -56.77 -24.45 -18.57
CA THR A 482 -57.92 -23.86 -19.27
C THR A 482 -58.91 -24.93 -19.76
N ASP A 483 -58.43 -26.10 -20.20
CA ASP A 483 -59.29 -27.21 -20.60
C ASP A 483 -59.95 -27.88 -19.39
N ARG A 484 -59.24 -28.01 -18.26
CA ARG A 484 -59.85 -28.39 -16.97
C ARG A 484 -60.91 -27.40 -16.51
N LEU A 485 -60.66 -26.10 -16.63
CA LEU A 485 -61.61 -25.04 -16.29
C LEU A 485 -62.83 -25.05 -17.24
N ARG A 486 -62.62 -25.31 -18.54
CA ARG A 486 -63.69 -25.49 -19.54
C ARG A 486 -64.53 -26.72 -19.24
N GLN A 487 -63.93 -27.83 -18.81
CA GLN A 487 -64.63 -29.06 -18.40
C GLN A 487 -65.37 -28.92 -17.07
N ARG A 488 -64.82 -28.17 -16.10
CA ARG A 488 -65.48 -27.89 -14.81
C ARG A 488 -66.63 -26.89 -14.91
N GLY A 489 -66.65 -26.06 -15.96
CA GLY A 489 -67.60 -24.97 -16.10
C GLY A 489 -67.38 -23.85 -15.08
N TYR A 490 -67.82 -22.64 -15.42
CA TYR A 490 -67.72 -21.48 -14.53
C TYR A 490 -68.59 -21.69 -13.28
N THR A 491 -67.97 -21.83 -12.11
CA THR A 491 -68.65 -21.81 -10.82
C THR A 491 -68.59 -20.39 -10.24
N PRO A 492 -69.74 -19.72 -10.02
CA PRO A 492 -69.74 -18.42 -9.37
C PRO A 492 -69.17 -18.55 -7.97
N ARG A 493 -68.14 -17.76 -7.67
CA ARG A 493 -67.57 -17.65 -6.31
C ARG A 493 -68.62 -17.00 -5.41
N PHE A 494 -69.46 -17.79 -4.75
CA PHE A 494 -70.33 -17.30 -3.68
C PHE A 494 -69.46 -16.76 -2.54
N PRO A 495 -69.60 -15.49 -2.12
CA PRO A 495 -68.92 -15.00 -0.94
C PRO A 495 -69.51 -15.69 0.28
N GLY A 496 -68.85 -16.75 0.74
CA GLY A 496 -69.18 -17.45 1.98
C GLY A 496 -69.12 -16.50 3.17
N LYS A 497 -70.19 -16.50 3.98
CA LYS A 497 -70.31 -15.79 5.24
C LYS A 497 -69.05 -15.96 6.08
N LYS A 498 -68.41 -14.85 6.44
CA LYS A 498 -67.40 -14.80 7.51
C LYS A 498 -68.06 -15.28 8.80
N GLN A 499 -67.69 -16.47 9.27
CA GLN A 499 -67.80 -16.80 10.68
C GLN A 499 -66.81 -15.90 11.43
N ALA A 500 -67.32 -14.87 12.08
CA ALA A 500 -66.82 -14.51 13.41
C ALA A 500 -67.21 -15.71 14.31
N TRP A 501 -66.35 -16.34 15.10
CA TRP A 501 -65.47 -15.81 16.13
C TRP A 501 -64.46 -16.89 16.58
N SER A 502 -63.22 -16.50 16.90
CA SER A 502 -62.47 -16.86 18.13
C SER A 502 -61.12 -16.17 18.12
#